data_AF-A0AAV8Y4X9-F1
#
_entry.id   AF-A0AAV8Y4X9-F1
#
_cell.length_a   1.000
_cell.length_b   1.000
_cell.length_c   1.000
_cell.angle_alpha   90.00
_cell.angle_beta   90.00
_cell.angle_gamma   90.00
#
_symmetry.space_group_name_H-M   'P 1'
#
loop_
_entity.id
_entity.type
_entity.pdbx_description
1 polymer ?
#
loop_
_entity_poly.entity_id
_entity_poly.type
_entity_poly.pdbx_seq_one_letter_code
_entity_poly.pdbx_strand_id
1 'polypeptide(L)'
;MQKITSLQMIGYGDRTRTQAEVVRLFQEIYPELLPISQGTVSKIEKQFRERGYVRQLKKNHPNKLKENPHTSSRQTASALNISRSSILRRIDRKSDAPI
;
A
#
# COMPACT_ATOMS: atom_id res chain seq x y z
N MET A 1 2.86 1.31 8.48
CA MET A 1 3.86 1.75 9.49
C MET A 1 4.18 3.25 9.39
N GLN A 2 4.69 3.76 8.27
CA GLN A 2 5.21 5.15 8.17
C GLN A 2 4.28 6.28 8.68
N LYS A 3 2.96 6.18 8.46
CA LYS A 3 2.02 7.25 8.85
C LYS A 3 1.87 7.46 10.37
N ILE A 4 1.96 6.38 11.16
CA ILE A 4 1.81 6.45 12.62
C ILE A 4 3.05 7.11 13.22
N THR A 5 4.23 6.76 12.70
CA THR A 5 5.50 7.34 13.11
C THR A 5 5.56 8.84 12.82
N SER A 6 5.08 9.30 11.65
CA SER A 6 4.99 10.74 11.37
C SER A 6 4.08 11.48 12.35
N LEU A 7 2.94 10.90 12.74
CA LEU A 7 2.04 11.51 13.74
C LEU A 7 2.66 11.56 15.13
N GLN A 8 3.34 10.49 15.55
CA GLN A 8 4.07 10.46 16.81
C GLN A 8 5.12 11.57 16.83
N MET A 9 5.85 11.79 15.74
CA MET A 9 6.87 12.85 15.66
C MET A 9 6.28 14.27 15.72
N ILE A 10 5.08 14.49 15.16
CA ILE A 10 4.38 15.78 15.21
C ILE A 10 4.03 16.16 16.66
N GLY A 11 3.57 15.20 17.46
CA GLY A 11 3.05 15.43 18.81
C GLY A 11 3.76 14.69 19.94
N TYR A 12 5.06 14.39 19.81
CA TYR A 12 5.78 13.65 20.86
C TYR A 12 6.06 14.54 22.07
N GLY A 13 5.33 14.31 23.17
CA GLY A 13 5.44 15.07 24.43
C GLY A 13 4.81 16.46 24.34
N ASP A 14 5.35 17.44 25.06
CA ASP A 14 4.86 18.83 25.08
C ASP A 14 5.31 19.67 23.86
N ARG A 15 6.00 19.04 22.89
CA ARG A 15 6.58 19.73 21.73
C ARG A 15 5.81 19.43 20.47
N THR A 16 5.14 20.44 19.93
CA THR A 16 4.64 20.45 18.56
C THR A 16 5.80 20.70 17.59
N ARG A 17 6.14 19.71 16.77
CA ARG A 17 7.14 19.87 15.69
C ARG A 17 6.47 20.31 14.41
N THR A 18 7.17 21.13 13.63
CA THR A 18 6.75 21.51 12.29
C THR A 18 6.85 20.33 11.33
N GLN A 19 6.09 20.37 10.23
CA GLN A 19 6.12 19.31 9.22
C GLN A 19 7.51 19.15 8.59
N ALA A 20 8.28 20.23 8.45
CA ALA A 20 9.63 20.20 7.92
C ALA A 20 10.61 19.46 8.85
N GLU A 21 10.52 19.71 10.15
CA GLU A 21 11.31 18.99 11.17
C GLU A 21 10.98 17.50 11.18
N VAL A 22 9.70 17.15 11.06
CA VAL A 22 9.25 15.75 11.01
C VAL A 22 9.82 15.02 9.79
N VAL A 23 9.86 15.67 8.62
CA VAL A 23 10.49 15.07 7.42
C VAL A 23 11.97 14.80 7.68
N ARG A 24 12.70 15.78 8.23
CA ARG A 24 14.14 15.63 8.50
C ARG A 24 14.41 14.52 9.51
N LEU A 25 13.68 14.53 10.63
CA LEU A 25 13.81 13.55 11.70
C LEU A 25 13.43 12.14 11.23
N PHE A 26 12.42 12.02 10.38
CA PHE A 26 12.02 10.74 9.80
C PHE A 26 13.13 10.16 8.92
N GLN A 27 13.80 11.00 8.12
CA GLN A 27 14.93 10.58 7.30
C GLN A 27 16.15 10.21 8.14
N GLU A 28 16.42 10.94 9.22
CA GLU A 28 17.51 10.65 10.16
C GLU A 28 17.32 9.29 10.87
N ILE A 29 16.08 8.95 11.27
CA ILE A 29 15.78 7.71 12.00
C ILE A 29 15.64 6.50 11.07
N TYR A 30 15.16 6.72 9.84
CA TYR A 30 14.93 5.66 8.86
C TYR A 30 15.65 5.94 7.53
N PRO A 31 16.99 5.95 7.51
CA PRO A 31 17.75 6.26 6.30
C PRO A 31 17.52 5.23 5.18
N GLU A 32 17.19 3.99 5.54
CA GLU A 32 16.89 2.88 4.61
C GLU A 32 15.51 3.01 3.92
N LEU A 33 14.64 3.89 4.42
CA LEU A 33 13.31 4.08 3.86
C LEU A 33 13.30 5.21 2.82
N LEU A 34 12.36 5.09 1.88
CA LEU A 34 12.09 6.16 0.92
C LEU A 34 11.73 7.46 1.67
N PRO A 35 12.34 8.60 1.28
CA PRO A 35 12.06 9.87 1.89
C PRO A 35 10.60 10.25 1.76
N ILE A 36 10.05 10.73 2.88
CA ILE A 36 8.68 11.24 2.92
C ILE A 36 8.70 12.74 2.59
N SER A 37 7.75 13.18 1.77
CA SER A 37 7.62 14.60 1.46
C SER A 37 6.84 15.35 2.54
N GLN A 38 7.09 16.65 2.70
CA GLN A 38 6.31 17.50 3.60
C GLN A 38 4.80 17.46 3.29
N GLY A 39 4.43 17.42 2.01
CA GLY A 39 3.04 17.27 1.60
C GLY A 39 2.41 15.95 2.06
N THR A 40 3.20 14.89 2.19
CA THR A 40 2.74 13.61 2.75
C THR A 40 2.47 13.74 4.25
N VAL A 41 3.38 14.39 4.99
CA VAL A 41 3.21 14.68 6.42
C VAL A 41 1.97 15.56 6.65
N SER A 42 1.80 16.61 5.85
CA SER A 42 0.63 17.52 5.90
C SER A 42 -0.69 16.79 5.69
N LYS A 43 -0.77 15.90 4.69
CA LYS A 43 -1.98 15.09 4.44
C LYS A 43 -2.28 14.15 5.61
N ILE A 44 -1.26 13.55 6.20
CA ILE A 44 -1.39 12.65 7.35
C ILE A 44 -1.90 13.45 8.57
N GLU A 45 -1.31 14.60 8.84
CA GLU A 45 -1.72 15.49 9.94
C GLU A 45 -3.16 15.96 9.75
N LYS A 46 -3.49 16.47 8.56
CA LYS A 46 -4.86 16.91 8.22
C LYS A 46 -5.87 15.78 8.42
N GLN A 47 -5.56 14.59 7.89
CA GLN A 47 -6.43 13.42 8.05
C GLN A 47 -6.65 13.06 9.52
N PHE A 48 -5.61 13.15 10.34
CA PHE A 48 -5.71 12.90 11.77
C PHE A 48 -6.53 13.97 12.49
N ARG A 49 -6.29 15.26 12.23
CA ARG A 49 -7.06 16.37 12.83
C ARG A 49 -8.54 16.30 12.48
N GLU A 50 -8.87 15.96 11.23
CA GLU A 50 -10.26 15.91 10.76
C GLU A 50 -11.01 14.66 11.23
N ARG A 51 -10.34 13.50 11.30
CA ARG A 51 -11.01 12.21 11.52
C ARG A 51 -10.70 11.55 12.87
N GLY A 52 -9.68 12.02 13.58
CA GLY A 52 -9.14 11.40 14.80
C GLY A 52 -8.31 10.14 14.55
N TYR A 53 -8.17 9.70 13.29
CA TYR A 53 -7.39 8.51 12.94
C TYR A 53 -6.84 8.57 11.51
N VAL A 54 -5.77 7.82 11.27
CA VAL A 54 -5.19 7.67 9.93
C VAL A 54 -5.30 6.22 9.48
N ARG A 55 -6.15 5.99 8.47
CA ARG A 55 -6.36 4.64 7.92
C ARG A 55 -5.12 4.20 7.14
N GLN A 56 -4.56 3.05 7.53
CA GLN A 56 -3.62 2.33 6.68
C GLN A 56 -4.42 1.59 5.61
N LEU A 57 -4.32 2.05 4.36
CA LEU A 57 -4.82 1.29 3.22
C LEU A 57 -3.94 0.05 3.07
N LYS A 58 -4.48 -1.12 3.40
CA LYS A 58 -3.90 -2.37 2.94
C LYS A 58 -4.01 -2.35 1.42
N LYS A 59 -2.89 -2.42 0.69
CA LYS A 59 -2.92 -2.71 -0.75
C LYS A 59 -3.56 -4.09 -0.87
N ASN A 60 -4.84 -4.13 -1.20
CA ASN A 60 -5.50 -5.37 -1.59
C ASN A 60 -4.93 -5.72 -2.96
N HIS A 61 -3.86 -6.53 -2.98
CA HIS A 61 -3.45 -7.18 -4.20
C HIS A 61 -4.58 -8.15 -4.58
N PRO A 62 -5.13 -8.09 -5.81
CA PRO A 62 -6.03 -9.14 -6.24
C PRO A 62 -5.26 -10.46 -6.15
N ASN A 63 -5.81 -11.46 -5.47
CA ASN A 63 -5.25 -12.81 -5.43
C ASN A 63 -5.04 -13.27 -6.88
N LYS A 64 -3.80 -13.26 -7.34
CA LYS A 64 -3.47 -13.73 -8.68
C LYS A 64 -3.65 -15.24 -8.72
N LEU A 65 -4.40 -15.72 -9.70
CA LEU A 65 -4.52 -17.14 -9.97
C LEU A 65 -3.28 -17.54 -10.78
N LYS A 66 -2.55 -18.56 -10.32
CA LYS A 66 -1.47 -19.15 -11.12
C LYS A 66 -2.09 -19.76 -12.37
N GLU A 67 -1.59 -19.39 -13.54
CA GLU A 67 -2.02 -19.97 -14.80
C GLU A 67 -1.59 -21.44 -14.81
N ASN A 68 -2.55 -22.34 -15.03
CA ASN A 68 -2.25 -23.75 -15.27
C ASN A 68 -2.51 -23.97 -16.78
N PRO A 69 -1.47 -24.16 -17.59
CA PRO A 69 -1.54 -24.07 -19.06
C PRO A 69 -2.49 -25.11 -19.69
N HIS A 70 -2.87 -26.15 -18.94
CA HIS A 70 -3.78 -27.20 -19.37
C HIS A 70 -5.25 -26.98 -18.96
N THR A 71 -5.56 -25.89 -18.25
CA THR A 71 -6.93 -25.61 -17.80
C THR A 71 -7.50 -24.37 -18.48
N SER A 72 -8.66 -24.52 -19.10
CA SER A 72 -9.34 -23.39 -19.74
C SER A 72 -9.88 -22.42 -18.69
N SER A 73 -9.76 -21.11 -18.94
CA SER A 73 -10.39 -20.06 -18.13
C SER A 73 -11.88 -20.30 -17.83
N ARG A 74 -12.60 -21.01 -18.72
CA ARG A 74 -14.01 -21.40 -18.55
C ARG A 74 -14.18 -22.52 -17.51
N GLN A 75 -13.28 -23.51 -17.51
CA GLN A 75 -13.30 -24.61 -16.55
C GLN A 75 -12.97 -24.09 -15.15
N THR A 76 -11.97 -23.22 -15.03
CA THR A 76 -11.61 -22.57 -13.76
C THR A 76 -12.74 -21.68 -13.24
N ALA A 77 -13.47 -21.01 -14.12
CA ALA A 77 -14.63 -20.17 -13.77
C ALA A 77 -15.76 -21.01 -13.17
N SER A 78 -16.05 -22.15 -13.79
CA SER A 78 -17.03 -23.11 -13.32
C SER A 78 -16.63 -23.72 -11.97
N ALA A 79 -15.36 -24.14 -11.83
CA ALA A 79 -14.85 -24.79 -10.63
C ALA A 79 -14.83 -23.88 -9.40
N LEU A 80 -14.50 -22.60 -9.58
CA LEU A 80 -14.44 -21.62 -8.49
C LEU A 80 -15.73 -20.83 -8.30
N ASN A 81 -16.75 -21.06 -9.14
CA ASN A 81 -18.00 -20.29 -9.20
C ASN A 81 -17.75 -18.77 -9.28
N ILE A 82 -16.79 -18.37 -10.12
CA ILE A 82 -16.38 -16.98 -10.33
C ILE A 82 -16.54 -16.65 -11.81
N SER A 83 -16.96 -15.42 -12.13
CA SER A 83 -17.12 -15.00 -13.52
C SER A 83 -15.82 -15.10 -14.33
N ARG A 84 -15.93 -15.52 -15.59
CA ARG A 84 -14.79 -15.64 -16.53
C ARG A 84 -13.99 -14.34 -16.63
N SER A 85 -14.68 -13.19 -16.64
CA SER A 85 -14.03 -11.87 -16.68
C SER A 85 -13.21 -11.58 -15.41
N SER A 86 -13.65 -12.06 -14.24
CA SER A 86 -12.88 -11.94 -13.01
C SER A 86 -11.66 -12.87 -12.98
N ILE A 87 -11.73 -14.03 -13.65
CA ILE A 87 -10.57 -14.93 -13.80
C ILE A 87 -9.51 -14.32 -14.72
N LEU A 88 -9.92 -13.79 -15.88
CA LEU A 88 -8.99 -13.13 -16.81
C LEU A 88 -8.26 -11.93 -16.19
N ARG A 89 -8.88 -11.23 -15.23
CA ARG A 89 -8.25 -10.16 -14.44
C ARG A 89 -7.27 -10.66 -13.37
N ARG A 90 -7.35 -11.93 -12.98
CA ARG A 90 -6.56 -12.53 -11.90
C ARG A 90 -5.44 -13.44 -12.43
N ILE A 91 -5.50 -13.91 -13.66
CA ILE A 91 -4.44 -14.74 -14.27
C ILE A 91 -3.19 -13.87 -14.52
N ASP A 92 -2.03 -14.35 -14.04
CA ASP A 92 -0.73 -13.71 -14.29
C ASP A 92 -0.10 -14.25 -15.57
N ARG A 93 -0.13 -13.48 -16.66
CA ARG A 93 0.39 -13.87 -18.00
C ARG A 93 1.93 -13.77 -18.09
N LYS A 94 2.66 -14.30 -17.11
CA LYS A 94 4.13 -14.41 -17.17
C LYS A 94 4.54 -15.87 -17.35
N SER A 95 4.42 -16.36 -18.58
CA SER A 95 5.02 -17.59 -19.14
C SER A 95 4.84 -17.45 -20.66
N ASP A 96 5.82 -17.41 -21.53
CA ASP A 96 7.22 -17.82 -21.51
C ASP A 96 8.00 -16.90 -22.47
N ALA A 97 9.25 -16.57 -22.13
CA ALA A 97 10.18 -16.03 -23.13
C ALA A 97 10.68 -17.20 -23.99
N PRO A 98 10.67 -17.10 -25.33
CA PRO A 98 11.27 -18.13 -26.17
C PRO A 98 12.81 -18.07 -26.02
N ILE A 99 13.42 -19.24 -25.83
CA ILE A 99 14.87 -19.47 -25.97
C ILE A 99 15.20 -19.50 -27.46
#